data_AF-A0A9X0A0I8-F1
#
_entry.id   AF-A0A9X0A0I8-F1
#
_cell.length_a   1.000
_cell.length_b   1.000
_cell.length_c   1.000
_cell.angle_alpha   90.00
_cell.angle_beta   90.00
_cell.angle_gamma   90.00
#
_symmetry.space_group_name_H-M   'P 1'
#
loop_
_entity.id
_entity.type
_entity.pdbx_description
1 polymer ?
#
loop_
_entity_poly.entity_id
_entity_poly.type
_entity_poly.pdbx_seq_one_letter_code
_entity_poly.pdbx_strand_id
1 'polypeptide(L)'
;MHALLWHVPEFLKLYGQICSFTQQGLEKLNDKTTKDFFRSTNQRGLDALTQIVQKRNRMEHLEDLGCQRKTRTFNCSNCAAQGHNILTCMSECNTCGFKPCCSPSM
;
A
#
# COMPACT_ATOMS: atom_id res chain seq x y z
N MET A 1 17.10 7.89 -24.21
CA MET A 1 16.78 6.44 -24.28
C MET A 1 17.88 5.67 -25.01
N HIS A 2 19.08 5.54 -24.42
CA HIS A 2 20.16 4.72 -25.02
C HIS A 2 20.19 3.31 -24.40
N ALA A 3 20.24 3.23 -23.07
CA ALA A 3 20.33 1.95 -22.37
C ALA A 3 19.13 1.01 -22.62
N LEU A 4 17.92 1.56 -22.66
CA LEU A 4 16.71 0.78 -22.91
C LEU A 4 16.61 0.21 -24.33
N LEU A 5 17.26 0.86 -25.31
CA LEU A 5 17.20 0.41 -26.71
C LEU A 5 18.32 -0.59 -27.04
N TRP A 6 19.52 -0.32 -26.54
CA TRP A 6 20.72 -1.03 -26.97
C TRP A 6 21.17 -2.14 -26.02
N HIS A 7 20.91 -1.99 -24.71
CA HIS A 7 21.47 -2.89 -23.70
C HIS A 7 20.46 -3.90 -23.15
N VAL A 8 19.14 -3.69 -23.36
CA VAL A 8 18.11 -4.63 -22.87
C VAL A 8 18.31 -6.08 -23.32
N PRO A 9 18.67 -6.37 -24.59
CA PRO A 9 18.96 -7.75 -25.00
C PRO A 9 20.15 -8.38 -24.25
N GLU A 10 21.17 -7.58 -23.95
CA GLU A 10 22.35 -8.01 -23.19
C GLU A 10 21.98 -8.31 -21.72
N PHE A 11 21.19 -7.43 -21.10
CA PHE A 11 20.63 -7.66 -19.75
C PHE A 11 19.77 -8.91 -19.68
N LEU A 12 18.92 -9.16 -20.69
CA LEU A 12 18.10 -10.36 -20.75
C LEU A 12 18.94 -11.63 -20.92
N LYS A 13 20.02 -11.57 -21.71
CA LYS A 13 20.94 -12.70 -21.89
C LYS A 13 21.72 -13.03 -20.62
N LEU A 14 22.17 -12.01 -19.88
CA LEU A 14 22.97 -12.19 -18.67
C LEU A 14 22.13 -12.57 -17.44
N TYR A 15 20.94 -11.97 -17.28
CA TYR A 15 20.16 -12.04 -16.04
C TYR A 15 18.77 -12.67 -16.20
N GLY A 16 18.36 -13.00 -17.43
CA GLY A 16 17.06 -13.63 -17.75
C GLY A 16 15.85 -12.70 -17.64
N GLN A 17 15.89 -11.70 -16.75
CA GLN A 17 14.83 -10.72 -16.56
C GLN A 17 15.37 -9.33 -16.20
N ILE A 18 14.65 -8.29 -16.64
CA ILE A 18 14.99 -6.91 -16.29
C ILE A 18 14.28 -6.41 -15.02
N CYS A 19 13.21 -7.12 -14.59
CA CYS A 19 12.32 -6.70 -13.52
C CYS A 19 13.06 -6.43 -12.20
N SER A 20 14.10 -7.21 -11.90
CA SER A 20 14.94 -7.05 -10.71
C SER A 20 15.72 -5.73 -10.66
N PHE A 21 15.93 -5.08 -11.80
CA PHE A 21 16.71 -3.84 -11.91
C PHE A 21 15.87 -2.57 -11.98
N THR A 22 14.54 -2.70 -12.09
CA THR A 22 13.63 -1.56 -12.17
C THR A 22 13.55 -0.76 -10.86
N GLN A 23 14.08 -1.31 -9.76
CA GLN A 23 14.02 -0.74 -8.40
C GLN A 23 12.59 -0.46 -7.89
N GLN A 24 11.55 -0.90 -8.61
CA GLN A 24 10.15 -0.63 -8.26
C GLN A 24 9.79 -1.18 -6.88
N GLY A 25 10.43 -2.28 -6.46
CA GLY A 25 10.27 -2.82 -5.11
C GLY A 25 10.80 -1.89 -4.02
N LEU A 26 11.96 -1.26 -4.25
CA LEU A 26 12.56 -0.30 -3.31
C LEU A 26 11.72 0.97 -3.19
N GLU A 27 11.20 1.50 -4.30
CA GLU A 27 10.30 2.65 -4.29
C GLU A 27 9.04 2.38 -3.45
N LYS A 28 8.36 1.26 -3.71
CA LYS A 28 7.16 0.85 -2.95
C LYS A 28 7.44 0.69 -1.45
N LEU A 29 8.60 0.15 -1.09
CA LEU A 29 9.00 -0.04 0.29
C LEU A 29 9.26 1.31 0.99
N ASN A 30 9.89 2.26 0.29
CA ASN A 30 10.14 3.60 0.81
C ASN A 30 8.82 4.36 1.04
N ASP A 31 7.89 4.31 0.07
CA ASP A 31 6.57 4.90 0.18
C ASP A 31 5.78 4.33 1.37
N LYS A 32 5.77 3.01 1.51
CA LYS A 32 5.08 2.31 2.62
C LYS A 32 5.64 2.72 3.97
N THR A 33 6.98 2.71 4.12
CA THR A 33 7.66 3.07 5.37
C THR A 33 7.36 4.51 5.77
N THR A 34 7.51 5.42 4.81
CA THR A 34 7.32 6.86 5.02
C THR A 34 5.87 7.18 5.38
N LYS A 35 4.91 6.60 4.66
CA LYS A 35 3.48 6.77 4.93
C LYS A 35 3.08 6.22 6.29
N ASP A 36 3.56 5.03 6.65
CA ASP A 36 3.25 4.45 7.95
C ASP A 36 3.90 5.24 9.10
N PHE A 37 5.10 5.79 8.91
CA PHE A 37 5.75 6.69 9.89
C PHE A 37 4.91 7.95 10.12
N PHE A 38 4.62 8.72 9.08
CA PHE A 38 3.87 9.98 9.20
C PHE A 38 2.44 9.79 9.71
N ARG A 39 1.81 8.63 9.44
CA ARG A 39 0.50 8.29 10.04
C ARG A 39 0.57 8.05 11.55
N SER A 40 1.68 7.56 12.07
CA SER A 40 1.83 7.23 13.49
C SER A 40 2.40 8.36 14.35
N THR A 41 3.14 9.30 13.75
CA THR A 41 3.93 10.28 14.50
C THR A 41 3.96 11.63 13.78
N ASN A 42 3.74 12.73 14.50
CA ASN A 42 3.91 14.10 13.99
C ASN A 42 5.35 14.63 14.12
N GLN A 43 6.33 13.76 14.38
CA GLN A 43 7.72 14.18 14.64
C GLN A 43 8.45 14.53 13.34
N ARG A 44 9.15 15.69 13.34
CA ARG A 44 9.87 16.24 12.17
C ARG A 44 11.37 16.51 12.43
N GLY A 45 11.91 16.03 13.56
CA GLY A 45 13.31 16.23 13.96
C GLY A 45 14.28 15.17 13.42
N LEU A 46 15.57 15.27 13.75
CA LEU A 46 16.61 14.29 13.37
C LEU A 46 16.27 12.87 13.84
N ASP A 47 15.57 12.73 14.96
CA ASP A 47 15.09 11.43 15.47
C ASP A 47 14.10 10.74 14.52
N ALA A 48 13.44 11.49 13.62
CA ALA A 48 12.53 10.93 12.64
C ALA A 48 13.24 10.00 11.65
N LEU A 49 14.48 10.33 11.25
CA LEU A 49 15.25 9.49 10.34
C LEU A 49 15.58 8.13 10.97
N THR A 50 16.04 8.15 12.22
CA THR A 50 16.32 6.92 12.99
C THR A 50 15.07 6.07 13.14
N GLN A 51 13.93 6.68 13.45
CA GLN A 51 12.66 5.97 13.60
C GLN A 51 12.13 5.40 12.28
N ILE A 52 12.31 6.09 11.15
CA ILE A 52 11.96 5.58 9.82
C ILE A 52 12.77 4.31 9.52
N VAL A 53 14.08 4.33 9.77
CA VAL A 53 14.96 3.17 9.58
C VAL A 53 14.57 2.02 10.50
N GLN A 54 14.35 2.27 11.78
CA GLN A 54 13.90 1.25 12.73
C GLN A 54 12.56 0.63 12.34
N LYS A 55 11.63 1.45 11.83
CA LYS A 55 10.32 0.99 11.36
C LYS A 55 10.44 0.12 10.11
N ARG A 56 11.34 0.47 9.19
CA ARG A 56 11.68 -0.35 8.02
C ARG A 56 12.21 -1.72 8.45
N ASN A 57 13.25 -1.74 9.30
CA ASN A 57 13.87 -2.98 9.79
C ASN A 57 12.83 -3.88 10.47
N ARG A 58 11.91 -3.29 11.23
CA ARG A 58 10.81 -4.05 11.86
C ARG A 58 9.86 -4.66 10.84
N MET A 59 9.53 -3.96 9.75
CA MET A 59 8.68 -4.51 8.70
C MET A 59 9.36 -5.67 7.97
N GLU A 60 10.63 -5.49 7.58
CA GLU A 60 11.43 -6.53 6.92
C GLU A 60 11.53 -7.78 7.82
N HIS A 61 11.85 -7.60 9.11
CA HIS A 61 11.90 -8.71 10.07
C HIS A 61 10.57 -9.46 10.23
N LEU A 62 9.44 -8.75 10.24
CA LEU A 62 8.12 -9.39 10.32
C LEU A 62 7.76 -10.13 9.04
N GLU A 63 8.15 -9.60 7.88
CA GLU A 63 7.96 -10.25 6.58
C GLU A 63 8.81 -11.53 6.48
N ASP A 64 10.06 -11.52 6.96
CA ASP A 64 10.94 -12.70 7.04
C ASP A 64 10.38 -13.81 7.95
N LEU A 65 9.71 -13.42 9.04
CA LEU A 65 8.99 -14.34 9.93
C LEU A 65 7.67 -14.85 9.32
N GLY A 66 7.31 -14.45 8.10
CA GLY A 66 6.06 -14.81 7.45
C GLY A 66 4.82 -14.15 8.07
N CYS A 67 4.98 -13.12 8.89
CA CYS A 67 3.87 -12.45 9.54
C CYS A 67 3.09 -11.59 8.53
N GLN A 68 1.80 -11.89 8.36
CA GLN A 68 0.93 -11.09 7.51
C GLN A 68 0.19 -10.01 8.31
N ARG A 69 0.05 -8.82 7.71
CA ARG A 69 -0.76 -7.75 8.26
C ARG A 69 -2.23 -8.16 8.24
N LYS A 70 -2.80 -8.45 9.40
CA LYS A 70 -4.24 -8.69 9.53
C LYS A 70 -4.99 -7.40 9.19
N THR A 71 -5.72 -7.40 8.08
CA THR A 71 -6.76 -6.40 7.82
C THR A 71 -7.93 -6.69 8.76
N ARG A 72 -8.40 -5.65 9.45
CA ARG A 72 -9.63 -5.80 10.24
C ARG A 72 -10.79 -6.02 9.28
N THR A 73 -11.47 -7.15 9.43
CA THR A 73 -12.79 -7.36 8.83
C THR A 73 -13.78 -6.49 9.59
N PHE A 74 -14.49 -5.63 8.88
CA PHE A 74 -15.57 -4.84 9.45
C PHE A 74 -16.82 -5.07 8.60
N ASN A 75 -17.96 -5.05 9.27
CA ASN A 75 -19.26 -5.22 8.63
C ASN A 75 -19.72 -3.84 8.16
N CYS A 76 -20.26 -3.76 6.95
CA CYS A 76 -20.89 -2.55 6.46
C CYS A 76 -22.13 -2.24 7.30
N SER A 77 -22.24 -1.01 7.82
CA SER A 77 -23.41 -0.59 8.61
C SER A 77 -24.72 -0.57 7.80
N ASN A 78 -24.65 -0.56 6.46
CA ASN A 78 -25.81 -0.58 5.58
C ASN A 78 -26.24 -2.02 5.23
N CYS A 79 -25.37 -2.82 4.61
CA CYS A 79 -25.75 -4.14 4.10
C CYS A 79 -25.22 -5.32 4.94
N ALA A 80 -24.55 -5.07 6.07
CA ALA A 80 -23.92 -6.07 6.95
C ALA A 80 -22.83 -6.94 6.29
N ALA A 81 -22.58 -6.80 4.99
CA ALA A 81 -21.54 -7.54 4.28
C ALA A 81 -20.14 -7.07 4.67
N GLN A 82 -19.18 -7.99 4.58
CA GLN A 82 -17.78 -7.74 4.91
C GLN A 82 -17.01 -7.18 3.72
N GLY A 83 -15.92 -6.45 4.00
CA GLY A 83 -14.95 -6.04 2.98
C GLY A 83 -15.14 -4.64 2.40
N HIS A 84 -16.18 -3.89 2.82
CA HIS A 84 -16.39 -2.51 2.41
C HIS A 84 -17.13 -1.70 3.49
N ASN A 85 -17.04 -0.37 3.42
CA ASN A 85 -17.70 0.54 4.35
C ASN A 85 -18.95 1.17 3.73
N ILE A 86 -19.75 1.87 4.53
CA ILE A 86 -20.99 2.53 4.06
C ILE A 86 -20.74 3.48 2.88
N LEU A 87 -19.59 4.17 2.84
CA LEU A 87 -19.22 5.12 1.77
C LEU A 87 -18.95 4.44 0.42
N THR A 88 -18.58 3.17 0.45
CA THR A 88 -18.26 2.34 -0.72
C THR A 88 -19.33 1.28 -0.97
N CYS A 89 -20.45 1.36 -0.24
CA CYS A 89 -21.54 0.41 -0.32
C CYS A 89 -22.42 0.69 -1.55
N MET A 90 -22.54 -0.31 -2.42
CA MET A 90 -23.39 -0.26 -3.62
C MET A 90 -24.79 -0.87 -3.41
N SER A 91 -25.07 -1.37 -2.20
CA SER A 91 -26.39 -1.88 -1.81
C SER A 91 -27.39 -0.73 -1.63
N GLU A 92 -28.68 -1.05 -1.66
CA GLU A 92 -29.74 -0.09 -1.38
C GLU A 92 -29.54 0.49 0.02
N CYS A 93 -29.62 1.81 0.13
CA CYS A 93 -29.54 2.47 1.43
C CYS A 93 -30.77 2.11 2.26
N ASN A 94 -30.57 1.54 3.45
CA ASN A 94 -31.66 1.22 4.38
C ASN A 94 -32.45 2.47 4.82
N THR A 95 -31.87 3.67 4.68
CA THR A 95 -32.45 4.94 5.14
C THR A 95 -33.21 5.69 4.04
N CYS A 96 -32.78 5.59 2.78
CA CYS A 96 -33.35 6.42 1.70
C CYS A 96 -33.66 5.67 0.39
N GLY A 97 -33.35 4.38 0.27
CA GLY A 97 -33.68 3.56 -0.91
C GLY A 97 -32.88 3.87 -2.18
N PHE A 98 -31.91 4.80 -2.16
CA PHE A 98 -31.07 5.15 -3.31
C PHE A 98 -29.78 4.33 -3.39
N LYS A 99 -29.28 4.11 -4.64
CA LYS A 99 -27.97 3.52 -4.95
C LYS A 99 -27.06 4.56 -5.64
N PRO A 100 -25.77 4.71 -5.26
CA PRO A 100 -25.12 4.15 -4.06
C PRO A 100 -25.58 4.86 -2.77
N CYS A 101 -25.38 4.18 -1.62
CA CYS A 101 -25.84 4.65 -0.31
C CYS A 101 -25.20 6.00 0.05
N CYS A 102 -26.01 7.07 0.04
CA CYS A 102 -25.62 8.42 0.48
C CYS A 102 -24.28 8.87 -0.12
N SER A 103 -24.10 8.73 -1.44
CA SER A 103 -23.01 9.42 -2.12
C SER A 103 -23.11 10.92 -1.84
N PRO A 104 -22.01 11.61 -1.46
CA PRO A 104 -22.01 13.06 -1.49
C PRO A 104 -22.33 13.46 -2.94
N SER A 105 -23.45 14.16 -3.12
CA SER A 105 -23.73 14.88 -4.36
C SER A 105 -22.52 15.79 -4.62
N MET A 106 -21.89 15.63 -5.79
CA MET A 106 -20.86 16.56 -6.27
C MET A 106 -21.39 17.99 -6.30
#